data_AF-I7MIA4-F1
#
_entry.id   AF-I7MIA4-F1
#
_cell.length_a   1.000
_cell.length_b   1.000
_cell.length_c   1.000
_cell.angle_alpha   90.00
_cell.angle_beta   90.00
_cell.angle_gamma   90.00
#
_symmetry.space_group_name_H-M   'P 1'
#
loop_
_entity.id
_entity.type
_entity.pdbx_description
1 polymer ?
#
loop_
_entity_poly.entity_id
_entity_poly.type
_entity_poly.pdbx_seq_one_letter_code
_entity_poly.pdbx_strand_id
1 'polypeptide(L)'
;MNSQVEIQSMPSEQTFLSYENACHAGVQQKFYNNSLAQKSAAGFRGGECIRKKAKNCQINIVNPQKEISAADCMEIEDDCNLKQKQNFEQQQQQDQRTTECNSFSDYFTSKRFQQIQVLLKSASNEEAYSSRIISSMINSQKSPSDFLQNHTITPEIRAKMIDWMIEVTTSYGQSDQTFFLAVQYMDAFFQNSQRQLTPQDLHLTGVASMFIACKYEEIYPLRLQTFYEKIGHKKLSISDIKQREQEILASIDFDLSSPTILDFMAVTVQKLNLEEHLLDTHLTFFRKMCIYLAKMVSHEYSIINNHNQTTIAGAIIYVSFKILQQMYNEFNLVALIQQVIQILSLNNEEILKASTLLLNLARSFERQYPNLNNLRKFSADIQQISASPSSSSLKPTNQQQRRANN
;
A
#
# COMPACT_ATOMS: atom_id res chain seq x y z
N MET A 1 -25.40 -42.94 -27.43
CA MET A 1 -26.44 -42.72 -26.41
C MET A 1 -25.90 -41.73 -25.40
N ASN A 2 -26.62 -40.62 -25.25
CA ASN A 2 -26.27 -39.45 -24.44
C ASN A 2 -26.08 -39.80 -22.96
N SER A 3 -24.99 -39.34 -22.36
CA SER A 3 -24.88 -39.18 -20.90
C SER A 3 -24.80 -37.69 -20.60
N GLN A 4 -25.96 -37.13 -20.23
CA GLN A 4 -26.11 -35.75 -19.76
C GLN A 4 -25.33 -35.60 -18.45
N VAL A 5 -24.41 -34.64 -18.40
CA VAL A 5 -23.82 -34.14 -17.15
C VAL A 5 -24.84 -33.20 -16.52
N GLU A 6 -25.42 -33.60 -15.38
CA GLU A 6 -26.28 -32.75 -14.57
C GLU A 6 -25.50 -31.51 -14.13
N ILE A 7 -25.93 -30.35 -14.62
CA ILE A 7 -25.55 -29.05 -14.10
C ILE A 7 -26.14 -28.96 -12.70
N GLN A 8 -25.32 -29.14 -11.67
CA GLN A 8 -25.74 -28.87 -10.30
C GLN A 8 -26.16 -27.40 -10.18
N SER A 9 -27.42 -27.22 -9.79
CA SER A 9 -28.12 -25.96 -9.63
C SER A 9 -27.40 -24.99 -8.68
N MET A 10 -27.38 -23.71 -9.06
CA MET A 10 -26.87 -22.59 -8.25
C MET A 10 -27.46 -22.58 -6.83
N PRO A 11 -26.70 -22.16 -5.80
CA PRO A 11 -27.29 -21.81 -4.51
C PRO A 11 -28.19 -20.57 -4.68
N SER A 12 -29.36 -20.61 -4.05
CA SER A 12 -30.44 -19.62 -4.17
C SER A 12 -30.04 -18.21 -3.71
N GLU A 13 -30.71 -17.18 -4.25
CA GLU A 13 -30.63 -15.75 -3.87
C GLU A 13 -30.66 -15.51 -2.34
N GLN A 14 -31.30 -16.39 -1.57
CA GLN A 14 -31.35 -16.29 -0.11
C GLN A 14 -29.99 -16.52 0.57
N THR A 15 -29.13 -17.34 -0.03
CA THR A 15 -27.75 -17.55 0.45
C THR A 15 -26.95 -16.25 0.28
N PHE A 16 -27.14 -15.55 -0.85
CA PHE A 16 -26.51 -14.26 -1.17
C PHE A 16 -26.96 -13.13 -0.23
N LEU A 17 -28.26 -13.05 0.10
CA LEU A 17 -28.82 -12.09 1.05
C LEU A 17 -28.30 -12.27 2.49
N SER A 18 -27.97 -13.51 2.91
CA SER A 18 -27.38 -13.75 4.23
C SER A 18 -25.96 -13.17 4.37
N TYR A 19 -25.17 -13.22 3.29
CA TYR A 19 -23.83 -12.61 3.21
C TYR A 19 -23.90 -11.08 3.07
N GLU A 20 -24.93 -10.58 2.39
CA GLU A 20 -25.22 -9.15 2.22
C GLU A 20 -25.53 -8.46 3.55
N ASN A 21 -26.34 -9.11 4.40
CA ASN A 21 -26.66 -8.65 5.76
C ASN A 21 -25.45 -8.68 6.71
N ALA A 22 -24.53 -9.62 6.53
CA ALA A 22 -23.28 -9.67 7.29
C ALA A 22 -22.31 -8.54 6.89
N CYS A 23 -22.26 -8.15 5.61
CA CYS A 23 -21.53 -6.97 5.11
C CYS A 23 -22.11 -5.66 5.65
N HIS A 24 -23.43 -5.57 5.78
CA HIS A 24 -24.18 -4.40 6.21
C HIS A 24 -23.82 -3.88 7.62
N ALA A 25 -23.69 -4.76 8.62
CA ALA A 25 -23.64 -4.32 10.03
C ALA A 25 -22.26 -3.79 10.49
N GLY A 26 -21.16 -4.30 9.94
CA GLY A 26 -19.81 -4.03 10.49
C GLY A 26 -19.07 -2.83 9.89
N VAL A 27 -19.35 -2.49 8.63
CA VAL A 27 -18.58 -1.48 7.87
C VAL A 27 -19.26 -0.11 7.96
N GLN A 28 -20.59 -0.03 7.81
CA GLN A 28 -21.36 1.22 7.93
C GLN A 28 -21.19 1.87 9.32
N GLN A 29 -21.22 1.08 10.40
CA GLN A 29 -21.20 1.61 11.76
C GLN A 29 -19.82 2.20 12.15
N LYS A 30 -18.72 1.74 11.52
CA LYS A 30 -17.35 2.21 11.83
C LYS A 30 -16.94 3.45 11.04
N PHE A 31 -17.32 3.54 9.76
CA PHE A 31 -17.02 4.73 8.95
C PHE A 31 -17.92 5.92 9.29
N TYR A 32 -19.17 5.68 9.72
CA TYR A 32 -20.13 6.74 10.07
C TYR A 32 -19.94 7.29 11.50
N ASN A 33 -19.65 6.45 12.50
CA ASN A 33 -19.57 6.91 13.91
C ASN A 33 -18.32 7.72 14.26
N ASN A 34 -17.21 7.58 13.51
CA ASN A 34 -16.01 8.41 13.74
C ASN A 34 -16.16 9.85 13.22
N SER A 35 -17.09 10.11 12.29
CA SER A 35 -17.43 11.46 11.81
C SER A 35 -18.16 12.30 12.87
N LEU A 36 -18.97 11.65 13.73
CA LEU A 36 -19.69 12.33 14.82
C LEU A 36 -18.80 12.62 16.03
N ALA A 37 -17.82 11.76 16.33
CA ALA A 37 -16.90 11.96 17.45
C ALA A 37 -15.88 13.09 17.21
N GLN A 38 -15.55 13.42 15.96
CA GLN A 38 -14.62 14.52 15.64
C GLN A 38 -15.29 15.91 15.62
N LYS A 39 -16.62 15.98 15.47
CA LYS A 39 -17.36 17.24 15.54
C LYS A 39 -17.57 17.76 16.98
N SER A 40 -17.37 16.93 18.01
CA SER A 40 -17.47 17.35 19.41
C SER A 40 -16.14 17.71 20.07
N ALA A 41 -14.99 17.43 19.44
CA ALA A 41 -13.65 17.69 20.00
C ALA A 41 -12.95 18.94 19.44
N ALA A 42 -13.55 19.64 18.46
CA ALA A 42 -12.99 20.84 17.83
C ALA A 42 -13.30 22.16 18.58
N GLY A 43 -13.35 22.11 19.91
CA GLY A 43 -13.50 23.28 20.77
C GLY A 43 -12.52 23.23 21.94
N PHE A 44 -11.60 24.19 21.97
CA PHE A 44 -10.70 24.52 23.09
C PHE A 44 -9.52 23.57 23.39
N ARG A 45 -8.29 23.99 22.99
CA ARG A 45 -7.19 24.42 23.90
C ARG A 45 -5.84 24.46 23.15
N GLY A 46 -5.52 25.61 22.59
CA GLY A 46 -4.13 26.01 22.36
C GLY A 46 -3.53 26.53 23.66
N GLY A 47 -2.36 26.03 24.05
CA GLY A 47 -1.58 26.58 25.17
C GLY A 47 -1.27 25.60 26.30
N GLU A 48 -0.61 24.46 26.04
CA GLU A 48 0.05 23.67 27.10
C GLU A 48 1.23 22.79 26.64
N CYS A 49 1.72 22.94 25.40
CA CYS A 49 2.77 22.07 24.85
C CYS A 49 4.22 22.57 25.02
N ILE A 50 4.45 23.75 25.60
CA ILE A 50 5.81 24.34 25.69
C ILE A 50 6.55 23.95 26.99
N ARG A 51 5.86 23.48 28.04
CA ARG A 51 6.50 23.18 29.35
C ARG A 51 6.99 21.74 29.56
N LYS A 52 6.79 20.81 28.62
CA LYS A 52 7.18 19.39 28.81
C LYS A 52 8.46 18.93 28.09
N LYS A 53 9.08 19.77 27.23
CA LYS A 53 10.31 19.40 26.50
C LYS A 53 11.64 19.63 27.24
N ALA A 54 11.63 20.20 28.44
CA ALA A 54 12.86 20.52 29.18
C ALA A 54 13.33 19.46 30.22
N LYS A 55 12.74 18.25 30.26
CA LYS A 55 13.08 17.23 31.28
C LYS A 55 13.78 15.95 30.78
N ASN A 56 14.02 15.77 29.48
CA ASN A 56 14.59 14.52 28.94
C ASN A 56 15.93 14.63 28.19
N CYS A 57 16.66 15.75 28.29
CA CYS A 57 18.06 15.79 27.86
C CYS A 57 18.97 15.29 28.99
N GLN A 58 19.31 14.00 28.98
CA GLN A 58 20.45 13.48 29.74
C GLN A 58 21.73 13.90 29.02
N ILE A 59 22.37 14.98 29.50
CA ILE A 59 23.75 15.33 29.14
C ILE A 59 24.67 14.74 30.22
N ASN A 60 25.59 13.87 29.80
CA ASN A 60 26.68 13.37 30.64
C ASN A 60 27.63 14.52 30.99
N ILE A 61 27.59 14.97 32.24
CA ILE A 61 28.57 15.94 32.77
C ILE A 61 29.79 15.15 33.25
N VAL A 62 30.89 15.24 32.51
CA VAL A 62 32.23 14.86 33.00
C VAL A 62 32.82 16.10 33.68
N ASN A 63 33.19 15.96 34.96
CA ASN A 63 33.83 16.91 35.88
C ASN A 63 32.96 18.02 36.54
N PRO A 64 32.71 17.97 37.87
CA PRO A 64 31.86 18.91 38.58
C PRO A 64 32.61 20.07 39.27
N GLN A 65 33.62 20.69 38.64
CA GLN A 65 34.33 21.85 39.24
C GLN A 65 34.78 22.94 38.24
N LYS A 66 33.96 23.27 37.24
CA LYS A 66 34.08 24.56 36.54
C LYS A 66 32.71 25.21 36.46
N GLU A 67 32.57 26.36 37.09
CA GLU A 67 31.42 27.25 36.88
C GLU A 67 31.41 27.65 35.40
N ILE A 68 30.36 27.22 34.69
CA ILE A 68 30.09 27.62 33.31
C ILE A 68 29.71 29.10 33.37
N SER A 69 30.49 29.95 32.70
CA SER A 69 30.23 31.38 32.68
C SER A 69 29.02 31.69 31.78
N ALA A 70 28.36 32.83 32.00
CA ALA A 70 27.24 33.26 31.15
C ALA A 70 27.61 33.39 29.66
N ALA A 71 28.90 33.54 29.34
CA ALA A 71 29.41 33.54 27.96
C ALA A 71 29.40 32.15 27.32
N ASP A 72 29.69 31.09 28.09
CA ASP A 72 29.70 29.70 27.60
C ASP A 72 28.27 29.19 27.29
N CYS A 73 27.25 29.69 28.01
CA CYS A 73 25.85 29.38 27.72
C CYS A 73 25.33 30.06 26.45
N MET A 74 25.84 31.26 26.11
CA MET A 74 25.46 31.97 24.88
C MET A 74 26.04 31.32 23.64
N GLU A 75 27.29 30.84 23.68
CA GLU A 75 27.89 30.11 22.55
C GLU A 75 27.17 28.78 22.24
N ILE A 76 26.62 28.10 23.25
CA ILE A 76 25.87 26.84 23.06
C ILE A 76 24.46 27.08 22.50
N GLU A 77 23.78 28.16 22.90
CA GLU A 77 22.48 28.55 22.32
C GLU A 77 22.63 29.04 20.88
N ASP A 78 23.68 29.79 20.57
CA ASP A 78 23.96 30.25 19.21
C ASP A 78 24.29 29.09 18.26
N ASP A 79 25.07 28.10 18.72
CA ASP A 79 25.45 26.93 17.92
C ASP A 79 24.26 25.95 17.68
N CYS A 80 23.32 25.88 18.64
CA CYS A 80 22.07 25.12 18.51
C CYS A 80 21.07 25.81 17.57
N ASN A 81 20.96 27.14 17.66
CA ASN A 81 20.12 27.95 16.77
C ASN A 81 20.68 27.98 15.34
N LEU A 82 22.01 28.01 15.15
CA LEU A 82 22.66 27.88 13.83
C LEU A 82 22.40 26.50 13.19
N LYS A 83 22.48 25.41 13.95
CA LYS A 83 22.15 24.05 13.46
C LYS A 83 20.66 23.87 13.15
N GLN A 84 19.77 24.50 13.93
CA GLN A 84 18.34 24.52 13.62
C GLN A 84 18.03 25.35 12.38
N LYS A 85 18.68 26.49 12.20
CA LYS A 85 18.50 27.36 11.03
C LYS A 85 19.06 26.73 9.75
N GLN A 86 20.22 26.07 9.82
CA GLN A 86 20.78 25.30 8.69
C GLN A 86 19.91 24.08 8.33
N ASN A 87 19.33 23.38 9.32
CA ASN A 87 18.37 22.31 9.07
C ASN A 87 17.07 22.85 8.44
N PHE A 88 16.58 24.02 8.87
CA PHE A 88 15.37 24.63 8.33
C PHE A 88 15.58 25.17 6.90
N GLU A 89 16.74 25.74 6.61
CA GLU A 89 17.12 26.21 5.26
C GLU A 89 17.38 25.03 4.31
N GLN A 90 17.97 23.93 4.78
CA GLN A 90 18.10 22.70 3.98
C GLN A 90 16.77 21.99 3.75
N GLN A 91 15.88 21.98 4.76
CA GLN A 91 14.53 21.44 4.65
C GLN A 91 13.67 22.28 3.70
N GLN A 92 13.80 23.62 3.70
CA GLN A 92 13.17 24.49 2.71
C GLN A 92 13.74 24.30 1.29
N GLN A 93 15.04 24.07 1.13
CA GLN A 93 15.63 23.72 -0.18
C GLN A 93 15.26 22.32 -0.67
N GLN A 94 14.91 21.41 0.25
CA GLN A 94 14.40 20.07 -0.07
C GLN A 94 12.90 20.13 -0.38
N ASP A 95 12.14 20.95 0.34
CA ASP A 95 10.72 21.23 0.11
C ASP A 95 10.48 22.02 -1.18
N GLN A 96 11.40 22.93 -1.56
CA GLN A 96 11.39 23.60 -2.86
C GLN A 96 11.71 22.62 -4.01
N ARG A 97 12.63 21.67 -3.80
CA ARG A 97 12.92 20.62 -4.78
C ARG A 97 11.82 19.55 -4.87
N THR A 98 11.15 19.21 -3.78
CA THR A 98 9.99 18.29 -3.81
C THR A 98 8.74 18.98 -4.35
N THR A 99 8.55 20.29 -4.17
CA THR A 99 7.47 21.04 -4.85
C THR A 99 7.75 21.23 -6.35
N GLU A 100 9.00 21.46 -6.76
CA GLU A 100 9.38 21.44 -8.18
C GLU A 100 9.24 20.02 -8.77
N CYS A 101 9.66 18.98 -8.04
CA CYS A 101 9.51 17.58 -8.47
C CYS A 101 8.05 17.11 -8.47
N ASN A 102 7.20 17.61 -7.57
CA ASN A 102 5.76 17.38 -7.61
C ASN A 102 5.12 18.11 -8.79
N SER A 103 5.53 19.37 -9.08
CA SER A 103 5.05 20.08 -10.27
C SER A 103 5.50 19.41 -11.58
N PHE A 104 6.68 18.77 -11.59
CA PHE A 104 7.22 18.06 -12.74
C PHE A 104 6.69 16.63 -12.87
N SER A 105 6.42 15.96 -11.74
CA SER A 105 5.70 14.68 -11.66
C SER A 105 4.26 14.88 -12.14
N ASP A 106 3.56 15.91 -11.66
CA ASP A 106 2.22 16.34 -12.12
C ASP A 106 2.21 16.74 -13.60
N TYR A 107 3.31 17.33 -14.10
CA TYR A 107 3.50 17.63 -15.52
C TYR A 107 3.69 16.35 -16.37
N PHE A 108 4.37 15.34 -15.82
CA PHE A 108 4.55 14.03 -16.45
C PHE A 108 3.30 13.14 -16.35
N THR A 109 2.50 13.19 -15.28
CA THR A 109 1.24 12.44 -15.11
C THR A 109 0.06 13.07 -15.85
N SER A 110 0.01 14.40 -16.03
CA SER A 110 -1.20 15.02 -16.59
C SER A 110 -1.19 15.13 -18.11
N LYS A 111 -0.20 15.77 -18.76
CA LYS A 111 -0.29 16.07 -20.21
C LYS A 111 0.42 15.09 -21.12
N ARG A 112 1.63 14.65 -20.72
CA ARG A 112 2.42 13.72 -21.54
C ARG A 112 1.97 12.27 -21.36
N PHE A 113 1.51 11.89 -20.16
CA PHE A 113 0.82 10.60 -19.95
C PHE A 113 -0.51 10.55 -20.70
N GLN A 114 -1.29 11.63 -20.76
CA GLN A 114 -2.48 11.69 -21.62
C GLN A 114 -2.14 11.57 -23.10
N GLN A 115 -1.06 12.20 -23.58
CA GLN A 115 -0.61 12.04 -24.97
C GLN A 115 -0.05 10.63 -25.25
N ILE A 116 0.67 10.02 -24.31
CA ILE A 116 1.13 8.63 -24.40
C ILE A 116 -0.06 7.68 -24.36
N GLN A 117 -1.06 7.92 -23.51
CA GLN A 117 -2.31 7.16 -23.48
C GLN A 117 -3.12 7.31 -24.77
N VAL A 118 -3.13 8.49 -25.40
CA VAL A 118 -3.76 8.67 -26.73
C VAL A 118 -2.97 7.92 -27.82
N LEU A 119 -1.64 7.88 -27.73
CA LEU A 119 -0.77 7.10 -28.62
C LEU A 119 -0.87 5.58 -28.36
N LEU A 120 -1.12 5.15 -27.12
CA LEU A 120 -1.35 3.76 -26.72
C LEU A 120 -2.77 3.30 -27.07
N LYS A 121 -3.79 4.15 -26.88
CA LYS A 121 -5.16 3.92 -27.34
C LYS A 121 -5.27 3.81 -28.87
N SER A 122 -4.34 4.40 -29.62
CA SER A 122 -4.22 4.23 -31.07
C SER A 122 -3.33 3.05 -31.49
N ALA A 123 -2.67 2.39 -30.54
CA ALA A 123 -1.98 1.14 -30.75
C ALA A 123 -2.95 -0.02 -30.49
N SER A 124 -3.51 -0.57 -31.56
CA SER A 124 -4.14 -1.89 -31.64
C SER A 124 -3.25 -3.08 -31.18
N ASN A 125 -2.13 -2.80 -30.49
CA ASN A 125 -1.14 -3.72 -29.98
C ASN A 125 -1.16 -3.87 -28.44
N GLU A 126 -1.85 -3.01 -27.67
CA GLU A 126 -1.97 -3.21 -26.20
C GLU A 126 -2.74 -4.50 -25.85
N GLU A 127 -3.78 -4.84 -26.62
CA GLU A 127 -4.46 -6.13 -26.46
C GLU A 127 -3.55 -7.32 -26.77
N ALA A 128 -2.61 -7.18 -27.73
CA ALA A 128 -1.81 -8.28 -28.26
C ALA A 128 -0.88 -8.93 -27.22
N TYR A 129 -0.36 -8.14 -26.27
CA TYR A 129 0.54 -8.65 -25.23
C TYR A 129 -0.13 -8.81 -23.87
N SER A 130 -1.22 -8.08 -23.60
CA SER A 130 -1.88 -8.09 -22.29
C SER A 130 -2.19 -9.50 -21.76
N SER A 131 -2.81 -10.35 -22.57
CA SER A 131 -3.14 -11.73 -22.19
C SER A 131 -1.90 -12.57 -21.95
N ARG A 132 -0.84 -12.39 -22.76
CA ARG A 132 0.44 -13.09 -22.58
C ARG A 132 1.15 -12.67 -21.31
N ILE A 133 1.13 -11.37 -20.98
CA ILE A 133 1.70 -10.82 -19.75
C ILE A 133 0.97 -11.42 -18.56
N ILE A 134 -0.37 -11.38 -18.55
CA ILE A 134 -1.18 -11.95 -17.46
C ILE A 134 -0.90 -13.44 -17.29
N SER A 135 -0.92 -14.22 -18.37
CA SER A 135 -0.58 -15.66 -18.30
C SER A 135 0.84 -15.89 -17.79
N SER A 136 1.81 -15.09 -18.23
CA SER A 136 3.19 -15.17 -17.74
C SER A 136 3.26 -14.87 -16.24
N MET A 137 2.59 -13.81 -15.77
CA MET A 137 2.54 -13.45 -14.35
C MET A 137 1.92 -14.57 -13.51
N ILE A 138 0.77 -15.10 -13.94
CA ILE A 138 0.08 -16.21 -13.25
C ILE A 138 1.02 -17.43 -13.13
N ASN A 139 1.77 -17.75 -14.19
CA ASN A 139 2.71 -18.88 -14.20
C ASN A 139 3.97 -18.62 -13.37
N SER A 140 4.41 -17.36 -13.25
CA SER A 140 5.61 -16.97 -12.50
C SER A 140 5.35 -16.68 -11.02
N GLN A 141 4.08 -16.62 -10.59
CA GLN A 141 3.77 -16.33 -9.19
C GLN A 141 4.29 -17.44 -8.27
N LYS A 142 4.77 -17.06 -7.09
CA LYS A 142 5.23 -18.02 -6.08
C LYS A 142 4.04 -18.74 -5.47
N SER A 143 4.15 -20.05 -5.30
CA SER A 143 3.15 -20.83 -4.59
C SER A 143 3.13 -20.48 -3.10
N PRO A 144 1.98 -20.62 -2.42
CA PRO A 144 1.86 -20.30 -1.01
C PRO A 144 2.67 -21.30 -0.18
N SER A 145 3.43 -20.82 0.81
CA SER A 145 4.33 -21.64 1.61
C SER A 145 4.55 -21.04 3.00
N ASP A 146 4.76 -21.93 3.99
CA ASP A 146 4.96 -21.55 5.40
C ASP A 146 6.38 -21.03 5.63
N PHE A 147 6.65 -19.83 5.13
CA PHE A 147 7.99 -19.24 5.10
C PHE A 147 8.56 -18.86 6.47
N LEU A 148 7.77 -18.93 7.54
CA LEU A 148 8.25 -18.74 8.92
C LEU A 148 8.48 -20.06 9.68
N GLN A 149 8.12 -21.22 9.11
CA GLN A 149 8.16 -22.51 9.80
C GLN A 149 9.51 -22.83 10.46
N ASN A 150 10.61 -22.49 9.78
CA ASN A 150 11.98 -22.80 10.23
C ASN A 150 12.62 -21.66 11.03
N HIS A 151 11.83 -20.67 11.46
CA HIS A 151 12.33 -19.45 12.09
C HIS A 151 11.71 -19.21 13.46
N THR A 152 12.39 -18.38 14.27
CA THR A 152 11.84 -17.91 15.55
C THR A 152 11.12 -16.56 15.42
N ILE A 153 10.97 -16.09 14.18
CA ILE A 153 10.19 -14.90 13.83
C ILE A 153 8.71 -15.30 13.82
N THR A 154 7.91 -14.71 14.70
CA THR A 154 6.47 -14.98 14.74
C THR A 154 5.69 -14.09 13.75
N PRO A 155 4.48 -14.50 13.32
CA PRO A 155 3.58 -13.67 12.52
C PRO A 155 3.39 -12.25 13.06
N GLU A 156 3.31 -12.08 14.38
CA GLU A 156 3.11 -10.79 15.03
C GLU A 156 4.35 -9.88 14.93
N ILE A 157 5.55 -10.47 15.02
CA ILE A 157 6.80 -9.72 14.87
C ILE A 157 6.97 -9.33 13.40
N ARG A 158 6.64 -10.21 12.46
CA ARG A 158 6.58 -9.88 11.03
C ARG A 158 5.60 -8.73 10.77
N ALA A 159 4.38 -8.78 11.32
CA ALA A 159 3.37 -7.74 11.13
C ALA A 159 3.85 -6.36 11.61
N LYS A 160 4.60 -6.29 12.73
CA LYS A 160 5.23 -5.04 13.19
C LYS A 160 6.22 -4.49 12.17
N MET A 161 7.00 -5.36 11.54
CA MET A 161 7.94 -4.98 10.50
C MET A 161 7.21 -4.46 9.26
N ILE A 162 6.12 -5.10 8.85
CA ILE A 162 5.27 -4.64 7.74
C ILE A 162 4.71 -3.24 8.01
N ASP A 163 4.13 -3.00 9.20
CA ASP A 163 3.59 -1.68 9.57
C ASP A 163 4.69 -0.60 9.58
N TRP A 164 5.89 -0.93 10.03
CA TRP A 164 7.03 -0.01 9.97
C TRP A 164 7.52 0.24 8.53
N MET A 165 7.57 -0.79 7.67
CA MET A 165 7.91 -0.61 6.25
C MET A 165 6.92 0.30 5.52
N ILE A 166 5.63 0.24 5.88
CA ILE A 166 4.63 1.19 5.37
C ILE A 166 5.01 2.62 5.77
N GLU A 167 5.37 2.85 7.03
CA GLU A 167 5.80 4.17 7.50
C GLU A 167 7.01 4.70 6.71
N VAL A 168 8.05 3.88 6.57
CA VAL A 168 9.29 4.26 5.88
C VAL A 168 9.01 4.59 4.41
N THR A 169 8.43 3.65 3.67
CA THR A 169 8.16 3.84 2.24
C THR A 169 7.31 5.07 1.96
N THR A 170 6.30 5.32 2.79
CA THR A 170 5.46 6.53 2.69
C THR A 170 6.23 7.81 3.02
N SER A 171 7.01 7.80 4.11
CA SER A 171 7.72 9.01 4.59
C SER A 171 8.80 9.47 3.63
N TYR A 172 9.35 8.55 2.83
CA TYR A 172 10.34 8.86 1.79
C TYR A 172 9.73 8.99 0.39
N GLY A 173 8.40 8.95 0.26
CA GLY A 173 7.72 9.10 -1.02
C GLY A 173 8.02 7.99 -2.03
N GLN A 174 8.37 6.80 -1.55
CA GLN A 174 8.57 5.63 -2.41
C GLN A 174 7.21 5.13 -2.92
N SER A 175 7.22 4.52 -4.10
CA SER A 175 6.02 3.94 -4.71
C SER A 175 5.44 2.80 -3.85
N ASP A 176 4.13 2.55 -4.01
CA ASP A 176 3.50 1.39 -3.39
C ASP A 176 4.12 0.07 -3.87
N GLN A 177 4.57 0.02 -5.13
CA GLN A 177 5.26 -1.13 -5.70
C GLN A 177 6.57 -1.43 -4.98
N THR A 178 7.37 -0.41 -4.62
CA THR A 178 8.56 -0.58 -3.78
C THR A 178 8.24 -1.26 -2.45
N PHE A 179 7.11 -0.91 -1.81
CA PHE A 179 6.67 -1.59 -0.59
C PHE A 179 6.35 -3.07 -0.85
N PHE A 180 5.53 -3.39 -1.86
CA PHE A 180 5.14 -4.77 -2.14
C PHE A 180 6.33 -5.66 -2.54
N LEU A 181 7.25 -5.14 -3.36
CA LEU A 181 8.49 -5.82 -3.70
C LEU A 181 9.37 -6.05 -2.46
N ALA A 182 9.53 -5.04 -1.59
CA ALA A 182 10.32 -5.19 -0.38
C ALA A 182 9.76 -6.28 0.56
N VAL A 183 8.44 -6.34 0.72
CA VAL A 183 7.77 -7.41 1.49
C VAL A 183 8.03 -8.77 0.85
N GLN A 184 7.87 -8.87 -0.48
CA GLN A 184 8.10 -10.11 -1.22
C GLN A 184 9.56 -10.60 -1.11
N TYR A 185 10.55 -9.70 -1.19
CA TYR A 185 11.95 -10.06 -1.03
C TYR A 185 12.27 -10.51 0.40
N MET A 186 11.69 -9.84 1.41
CA MET A 186 11.85 -10.22 2.81
C MET A 186 11.29 -11.63 3.06
N ASP A 187 10.06 -11.89 2.62
CA ASP A 187 9.41 -13.20 2.82
C ASP A 187 10.09 -14.31 2.02
N ALA A 188 10.55 -14.02 0.79
CA ALA A 188 11.31 -14.98 -0.01
C ALA A 188 12.65 -15.33 0.64
N PHE A 189 13.33 -14.36 1.26
CA PHE A 189 14.54 -14.62 2.01
C PHE A 189 14.28 -15.53 3.21
N PHE A 190 13.15 -15.36 3.92
CA PHE A 190 12.75 -16.28 4.99
C PHE A 190 12.53 -17.70 4.44
N GLN A 191 11.76 -17.82 3.36
CA GLN A 191 11.47 -19.10 2.73
C GLN A 191 12.75 -19.86 2.31
N ASN A 192 13.75 -19.16 1.79
CA ASN A 192 14.93 -19.74 1.16
C ASN A 192 16.15 -19.82 2.09
N SER A 193 16.09 -19.21 3.28
CA SER A 193 17.21 -19.20 4.23
C SER A 193 17.42 -20.59 4.87
N GLN A 194 18.61 -21.15 4.66
CA GLN A 194 19.04 -22.39 5.32
C GLN A 194 19.37 -22.19 6.80
N ARG A 195 19.66 -20.95 7.20
CA ARG A 195 19.87 -20.60 8.61
C ARG A 195 18.54 -20.25 9.26
N GLN A 196 18.34 -20.74 10.48
CA GLN A 196 17.25 -20.26 11.33
C GLN A 196 17.43 -18.76 11.64
N LEU A 197 16.46 -17.95 11.19
CA LEU A 197 16.42 -16.52 11.44
C LEU A 197 15.71 -16.22 12.76
N THR A 198 16.14 -15.13 13.39
CA THR A 198 15.64 -14.67 14.68
C THR A 198 15.01 -13.28 14.58
N PRO A 199 14.21 -12.87 15.58
CA PRO A 199 13.67 -11.50 15.62
C PRO A 199 14.74 -10.39 15.50
N GLN A 200 15.99 -10.67 15.89
CA GLN A 200 17.10 -9.71 15.76
C GLN A 200 17.54 -9.52 14.30
N ASP A 201 17.36 -10.54 13.45
CA ASP A 201 17.67 -10.48 12.02
C ASP A 201 16.65 -9.65 11.22
N LEU A 202 15.43 -9.50 11.74
CA LEU A 202 14.28 -8.99 10.98
C LEU A 202 14.48 -7.55 10.50
N HIS A 203 14.95 -6.66 11.37
CA HIS A 203 15.09 -5.25 11.03
C HIS A 203 16.15 -5.04 9.93
N LEU A 204 17.31 -5.71 10.04
CA LEU A 204 18.34 -5.67 9.00
C LEU A 204 17.82 -6.25 7.68
N THR A 205 17.12 -7.39 7.75
CA THR A 205 16.57 -8.07 6.56
C THR A 205 15.59 -7.18 5.82
N GLY A 206 14.64 -6.56 6.52
CA GLY A 206 13.66 -5.72 5.84
C GLY A 206 14.21 -4.36 5.40
N VAL A 207 15.21 -3.80 6.10
CA VAL A 207 15.96 -2.63 5.59
C VAL A 207 16.68 -2.94 4.28
N ALA A 208 17.39 -4.06 4.22
CA ALA A 208 18.06 -4.50 3.00
C ALA A 208 17.05 -4.83 1.88
N SER A 209 15.91 -5.44 2.22
CA SER A 209 14.83 -5.73 1.25
C SER A 209 14.24 -4.45 0.66
N MET A 210 13.99 -3.41 1.48
CA MET A 210 13.57 -2.10 1.00
C MET A 210 14.64 -1.42 0.15
N PHE A 211 15.92 -1.59 0.47
CA PHE A 211 17.00 -1.04 -0.34
C PHE A 211 17.07 -1.70 -1.73
N ILE A 212 16.92 -3.03 -1.79
CA ILE A 212 16.84 -3.78 -3.05
C ILE A 212 15.64 -3.31 -3.89
N ALA A 213 14.44 -3.28 -3.30
CA ALA A 213 13.23 -2.84 -3.97
C ALA A 213 13.33 -1.40 -4.47
N CYS A 214 13.88 -0.50 -3.65
CA CYS A 214 14.09 0.89 -4.03
C CYS A 214 14.97 1.02 -5.27
N LYS A 215 16.09 0.28 -5.34
CA LYS A 215 16.98 0.29 -6.51
C LYS A 215 16.32 -0.30 -7.76
N TYR A 216 15.39 -1.23 -7.59
CA TYR A 216 14.73 -1.92 -8.68
C TYR A 216 13.59 -1.09 -9.29
N GLU A 217 12.77 -0.46 -8.45
CA GLU A 217 11.50 0.15 -8.85
C GLU A 217 11.58 1.68 -9.02
N GLU A 218 12.37 2.37 -8.19
CA GLU A 218 12.36 3.84 -8.18
C GLU A 218 13.21 4.41 -9.31
N ILE A 219 12.70 5.45 -9.99
CA ILE A 219 13.47 6.22 -11.00
C ILE A 219 14.72 6.83 -10.35
N TYR A 220 14.57 7.33 -9.11
CA TYR A 220 15.64 7.93 -8.33
C TYR A 220 15.76 7.24 -6.97
N PRO A 221 16.47 6.10 -6.91
CA PRO A 221 16.59 5.35 -5.67
C PRO A 221 17.34 6.13 -4.59
N LEU A 222 16.92 5.95 -3.33
CA LEU A 222 17.62 6.51 -2.19
C LEU A 222 19.04 5.92 -2.09
N ARG A 223 20.00 6.77 -1.69
CA ARG A 223 21.38 6.31 -1.50
C ARG A 223 21.48 5.42 -0.27
N LEU A 224 22.44 4.50 -0.28
CA LEU A 224 22.77 3.65 0.86
C LEU A 224 23.06 4.47 2.14
N GLN A 225 23.65 5.66 2.00
CA GLN A 225 23.88 6.56 3.13
C GLN A 225 22.57 6.97 3.83
N THR A 226 21.48 7.15 3.08
CA THR A 226 20.15 7.46 3.64
C THR A 226 19.60 6.27 4.42
N PHE A 227 19.77 5.06 3.90
CA PHE A 227 19.40 3.83 4.61
C PHE A 227 20.21 3.65 5.89
N TYR A 228 21.51 3.95 5.87
CA TYR A 228 22.36 3.91 7.07
C TYR A 228 21.97 4.97 8.12
N GLU A 229 21.93 6.24 7.72
CA GLU A 229 21.80 7.36 8.67
C GLU A 229 20.37 7.59 9.14
N LYS A 230 19.41 7.57 8.21
CA LYS A 230 18.05 8.01 8.50
C LYS A 230 17.11 6.83 8.79
N ILE A 231 17.15 5.77 7.99
CA ILE A 231 16.25 4.62 8.15
C ILE A 231 16.76 3.67 9.24
N GLY A 232 18.04 3.30 9.19
CA GLY A 232 18.70 2.43 10.16
C GLY A 232 19.17 3.15 11.43
N HIS A 233 19.01 4.48 11.52
CA HIS A 233 19.44 5.31 12.65
C HIS A 233 20.90 5.07 13.09
N LYS A 234 21.80 4.79 12.13
CA LYS A 234 23.21 4.42 12.36
C LYS A 234 23.42 3.15 13.19
N LYS A 235 22.37 2.37 13.48
CA LYS A 235 22.43 1.11 14.24
C LYS A 235 22.73 -0.10 13.37
N LEU A 236 22.36 -0.04 12.09
CA LEU A 236 22.71 -1.04 11.09
C LEU A 236 23.91 -0.52 10.31
N SER A 237 25.06 -1.20 10.33
CA SER A 237 26.23 -0.70 9.61
C SER A 237 26.06 -0.82 8.10
N ILE A 238 26.77 0.02 7.34
CA ILE A 238 26.78 -0.06 5.87
C ILE A 238 27.24 -1.45 5.39
N SER A 239 28.21 -2.05 6.06
CA SER A 239 28.67 -3.42 5.76
C SER A 239 27.58 -4.45 5.98
N ASP A 240 26.84 -4.36 7.10
CA ASP A 240 25.75 -5.29 7.39
C ASP A 240 24.63 -5.20 6.34
N ILE A 241 24.26 -3.98 5.94
CA ILE A 241 23.23 -3.76 4.92
C ILE A 241 23.68 -4.35 3.58
N LYS A 242 24.93 -4.11 3.16
CA LYS A 242 25.49 -4.69 1.92
C LYS A 242 25.56 -6.21 1.97
N GLN A 243 26.01 -6.76 3.09
CA GLN A 243 26.10 -8.20 3.26
C GLN A 243 24.71 -8.83 3.19
N ARG A 244 23.74 -8.28 3.92
CA ARG A 244 22.36 -8.79 3.89
C ARG A 244 21.72 -8.64 2.52
N GLU A 245 22.00 -7.56 1.80
CA GLU A 245 21.58 -7.40 0.40
C GLU A 245 22.10 -8.54 -0.49
N GLN A 246 23.38 -8.90 -0.37
CA GLN A 246 23.97 -10.01 -1.13
C GLN A 246 23.33 -11.36 -0.76
N GLU A 247 23.10 -11.60 0.53
CA GLU A 247 22.43 -12.80 1.03
C GLU A 247 21.00 -12.92 0.48
N ILE A 248 20.23 -11.83 0.48
CA ILE A 248 18.87 -11.80 -0.07
C ILE A 248 18.91 -12.10 -1.57
N LEU A 249 19.72 -11.37 -2.34
CA LEU A 249 19.81 -11.55 -3.80
C LEU A 249 20.23 -12.96 -4.19
N ALA A 250 21.21 -13.54 -3.48
CA ALA A 250 21.63 -14.92 -3.69
C ALA A 250 20.51 -15.92 -3.35
N SER A 251 19.76 -15.68 -2.27
CA SER A 251 18.67 -16.60 -1.86
C SER A 251 17.50 -16.65 -2.85
N ILE A 252 17.34 -15.62 -3.69
CA ILE A 252 16.28 -15.55 -4.71
C ILE A 252 16.82 -15.73 -6.12
N ASP A 253 18.06 -16.19 -6.27
CA ASP A 253 18.74 -16.37 -7.56
C ASP A 253 18.68 -15.12 -8.46
N PHE A 254 18.71 -13.94 -7.85
CA PHE A 254 18.52 -12.64 -8.50
C PHE A 254 17.20 -12.48 -9.28
N ASP A 255 16.20 -13.34 -9.05
CA ASP A 255 14.85 -13.14 -9.58
C ASP A 255 14.10 -12.08 -8.76
N LEU A 256 14.19 -10.85 -9.27
CA LEU A 256 13.49 -9.67 -8.76
C LEU A 256 12.15 -9.43 -9.49
N SER A 257 11.82 -10.26 -10.49
CA SER A 257 10.71 -10.01 -11.42
C SER A 257 9.42 -10.75 -11.09
N SER A 258 9.42 -11.53 -10.01
CA SER A 258 8.23 -12.22 -9.50
C SER A 258 7.07 -11.22 -9.27
N PRO A 259 5.87 -11.46 -9.81
CA PRO A 259 4.76 -10.53 -9.74
C PRO A 259 4.23 -10.40 -8.31
N THR A 260 3.85 -9.17 -7.94
CA THR A 260 3.25 -8.83 -6.64
C THR A 260 1.72 -8.80 -6.72
N ILE A 261 1.08 -8.72 -5.54
CA ILE A 261 -0.38 -8.52 -5.43
C ILE A 261 -0.78 -7.22 -6.14
N LEU A 262 0.05 -6.17 -6.07
CA LEU A 262 -0.22 -4.90 -6.75
C LEU A 262 -0.17 -5.05 -8.27
N ASP A 263 0.74 -5.84 -8.82
CA ASP A 263 0.82 -6.09 -10.26
C ASP A 263 -0.45 -6.80 -10.77
N PHE A 264 -0.92 -7.83 -10.06
CA PHE A 264 -2.18 -8.50 -10.40
C PHE A 264 -3.38 -7.55 -10.31
N MET A 265 -3.43 -6.69 -9.29
CA MET A 265 -4.48 -5.69 -9.19
C MET A 265 -4.43 -4.68 -10.34
N ALA A 266 -3.24 -4.14 -10.65
CA ALA A 266 -3.04 -3.11 -11.66
C ALA A 266 -3.45 -3.62 -13.06
N VAL A 267 -2.98 -4.81 -13.45
CA VAL A 267 -3.29 -5.38 -14.76
C VAL A 267 -4.78 -5.72 -14.88
N THR A 268 -5.41 -6.16 -13.79
CA THR A 268 -6.85 -6.46 -13.76
C THR A 268 -7.67 -5.19 -13.90
N VAL A 269 -7.36 -4.15 -13.13
CA VAL A 269 -8.05 -2.85 -13.21
C VAL A 269 -7.90 -2.21 -14.58
N GLN A 270 -6.73 -2.34 -15.21
CA GLN A 270 -6.51 -1.87 -16.59
C GLN A 270 -7.37 -2.65 -17.58
N LYS A 271 -7.39 -3.99 -17.51
CA LYS A 271 -8.20 -4.86 -18.39
C LYS A 271 -9.70 -4.64 -18.27
N LEU A 272 -10.20 -4.33 -17.07
CA LEU A 272 -11.61 -4.03 -16.83
C LEU A 272 -12.04 -2.68 -17.43
N ASN A 273 -11.08 -1.84 -17.86
CA ASN A 273 -11.33 -0.54 -18.46
C ASN A 273 -12.35 0.31 -17.66
N LEU A 274 -12.15 0.37 -16.34
CA LEU A 274 -13.12 0.98 -15.41
C LEU A 274 -13.40 2.47 -15.68
N GLU A 275 -12.56 3.15 -16.46
CA GLU A 275 -12.78 4.52 -16.92
C GLU A 275 -14.04 4.67 -17.78
N GLU A 276 -14.50 3.59 -18.44
CA GLU A 276 -15.77 3.60 -19.18
C GLU A 276 -16.99 3.39 -18.28
N HIS A 277 -16.78 2.92 -17.05
CA HIS A 277 -17.84 2.51 -16.14
C HIS A 277 -17.98 3.42 -14.93
N LEU A 278 -16.94 4.15 -14.54
CA LEU A 278 -16.87 4.92 -13.31
C LEU A 278 -16.39 6.34 -13.56
N LEU A 279 -16.88 7.28 -12.74
CA LEU A 279 -16.34 8.63 -12.66
C LEU A 279 -14.90 8.60 -12.14
N ASP A 280 -14.07 9.56 -12.57
CA ASP A 280 -12.67 9.66 -12.14
C ASP A 280 -12.49 9.67 -10.62
N THR A 281 -13.42 10.31 -9.89
CA THR A 281 -13.43 10.34 -8.42
C THR A 281 -13.69 8.97 -7.82
N HIS A 282 -14.66 8.21 -8.37
CA HIS A 282 -14.99 6.85 -7.94
C HIS A 282 -13.85 5.88 -8.25
N LEU A 283 -13.23 6.02 -9.43
CA LEU A 283 -12.08 5.23 -9.83
C LEU A 283 -10.86 5.49 -8.95
N THR A 284 -10.61 6.76 -8.61
CA THR A 284 -9.54 7.15 -7.67
C THR A 284 -9.79 6.56 -6.28
N PHE A 285 -11.03 6.66 -5.78
CA PHE A 285 -11.42 6.06 -4.51
C PHE A 285 -11.23 4.53 -4.54
N PHE A 286 -11.69 3.86 -5.59
CA PHE A 286 -11.56 2.42 -5.79
C PHE A 286 -10.09 1.97 -5.78
N ARG A 287 -9.21 2.66 -6.53
CA ARG A 287 -7.77 2.36 -6.57
C ARG A 287 -7.12 2.50 -5.18
N LYS A 288 -7.42 3.59 -4.46
CA LYS A 288 -6.90 3.78 -3.10
C LYS A 288 -7.42 2.74 -2.11
N MET A 289 -8.69 2.33 -2.24
CA MET A 289 -9.28 1.25 -1.45
C MET A 289 -8.57 -0.09 -1.68
N CYS A 290 -8.29 -0.44 -2.93
CA CYS A 290 -7.53 -1.65 -3.26
C CYS A 290 -6.14 -1.64 -2.61
N ILE A 291 -5.40 -0.54 -2.73
CA ILE A 291 -4.05 -0.41 -2.13
C ILE A 291 -4.12 -0.52 -0.61
N TYR A 292 -5.09 0.14 0.03
CA TYR A 292 -5.27 0.07 1.48
C TYR A 292 -5.56 -1.35 1.96
N LEU A 293 -6.49 -2.07 1.30
CA LEU A 293 -6.79 -3.46 1.63
C LEU A 293 -5.60 -4.39 1.35
N ALA A 294 -4.84 -4.16 0.27
CA ALA A 294 -3.64 -4.91 -0.03
C ALA A 294 -2.57 -4.75 1.06
N LYS A 295 -2.28 -3.52 1.49
CA LYS A 295 -1.36 -3.25 2.62
C LYS A 295 -1.87 -3.85 3.93
N MET A 296 -3.19 -3.86 4.15
CA MET A 296 -3.80 -4.53 5.31
C MET A 296 -3.51 -6.03 5.29
N VAL A 297 -3.76 -6.70 4.15
CA VAL A 297 -3.53 -8.14 3.98
C VAL A 297 -2.06 -8.49 4.16
N SER A 298 -1.11 -7.62 3.78
CA SER A 298 0.32 -7.85 4.00
C SER A 298 0.70 -8.08 5.47
N HIS A 299 -0.10 -7.61 6.44
CA HIS A 299 0.11 -7.88 7.87
C HIS A 299 -0.32 -9.30 8.27
N GLU A 300 -1.33 -9.85 7.61
CA GLU A 300 -1.98 -11.10 7.99
C GLU A 300 -1.26 -12.31 7.38
N TYR A 301 -0.38 -12.91 8.17
CA TYR A 301 0.43 -14.05 7.75
C TYR A 301 -0.42 -15.21 7.23
N SER A 302 -1.54 -15.53 7.90
CA SER A 302 -2.36 -16.68 7.52
C SER A 302 -2.95 -16.55 6.12
N ILE A 303 -3.27 -15.34 5.68
CA ILE A 303 -3.80 -15.11 4.32
C ILE A 303 -2.67 -15.25 3.29
N ILE A 304 -1.53 -14.57 3.52
CA ILE A 304 -0.37 -14.59 2.62
C ILE A 304 0.19 -16.02 2.45
N ASN A 305 0.27 -16.79 3.53
CA ASN A 305 0.81 -18.15 3.52
C ASN A 305 -0.11 -19.15 2.81
N ASN A 306 -1.43 -18.98 2.88
CA ASN A 306 -2.37 -20.01 2.41
C ASN A 306 -3.00 -19.72 1.04
N HIS A 307 -2.76 -18.56 0.43
CA HIS A 307 -3.46 -18.14 -0.79
C HIS A 307 -2.49 -17.60 -1.83
N ASN A 308 -2.78 -17.91 -3.09
CA ASN A 308 -2.08 -17.33 -4.24
C ASN A 308 -2.30 -15.82 -4.32
N GLN A 309 -1.32 -15.12 -4.88
CA GLN A 309 -1.41 -13.67 -5.04
C GLN A 309 -2.56 -13.25 -5.96
N THR A 310 -2.88 -14.06 -6.98
CA THR A 310 -4.07 -13.86 -7.83
C THR A 310 -5.36 -13.91 -7.02
N THR A 311 -5.52 -14.90 -6.14
CA THR A 311 -6.70 -15.06 -5.28
C THR A 311 -6.86 -13.87 -4.33
N ILE A 312 -5.76 -13.42 -3.73
CA ILE A 312 -5.74 -12.25 -2.84
C ILE A 312 -6.12 -10.98 -3.61
N ALA A 313 -5.52 -10.74 -4.78
CA ALA A 313 -5.84 -9.59 -5.63
C ALA A 313 -7.32 -9.60 -6.06
N GLY A 314 -7.84 -10.75 -6.47
CA GLY A 314 -9.26 -10.91 -6.83
C GLY A 314 -10.19 -10.61 -5.66
N ALA A 315 -9.86 -11.08 -4.45
CA ALA A 315 -10.63 -10.78 -3.25
C ALA A 315 -10.60 -9.30 -2.87
N ILE A 316 -9.45 -8.64 -2.99
CA ILE A 316 -9.31 -7.20 -2.74
C ILE A 316 -10.18 -6.41 -3.72
N ILE A 317 -10.10 -6.72 -5.02
CA ILE A 317 -10.91 -6.08 -6.06
C ILE A 317 -12.40 -6.30 -5.80
N TYR A 318 -12.81 -7.53 -5.48
CA TYR A 318 -14.20 -7.87 -5.16
C TYR A 318 -14.73 -7.06 -3.97
N VAL A 319 -13.97 -7.03 -2.86
CA VAL A 319 -14.36 -6.28 -1.66
C VAL A 319 -14.41 -4.77 -1.94
N SER A 320 -13.43 -4.22 -2.65
CA SER A 320 -13.43 -2.81 -3.07
C SER A 320 -14.65 -2.46 -3.93
N PHE A 321 -15.02 -3.33 -4.88
CA PHE A 321 -16.21 -3.13 -5.69
C PHE A 321 -17.51 -3.18 -4.87
N LYS A 322 -17.61 -4.11 -3.91
CA LYS A 322 -18.76 -4.18 -3.02
C LYS A 322 -18.90 -2.93 -2.15
N ILE A 323 -17.79 -2.39 -1.65
CA ILE A 323 -17.78 -1.10 -0.93
C ILE A 323 -18.21 0.03 -1.87
N LEU A 324 -17.69 0.06 -3.09
CA LEU A 324 -18.05 1.08 -4.07
C LEU A 324 -19.54 1.03 -4.45
N GLN A 325 -20.10 -0.17 -4.64
CA GLN A 325 -21.52 -0.38 -4.95
C GLN A 325 -22.44 0.19 -3.85
N GLN A 326 -22.04 0.06 -2.58
CA GLN A 326 -22.81 0.61 -1.46
C GLN A 326 -22.85 2.14 -1.46
N MET A 327 -21.81 2.78 -2.00
CA MET A 327 -21.69 4.23 -2.06
C MET A 327 -22.29 4.83 -3.33
N TYR A 328 -22.19 4.09 -4.45
CA TYR A 328 -22.59 4.53 -5.77
C TYR A 328 -23.29 3.37 -6.49
N ASN A 329 -24.59 3.51 -6.73
CA ASN A 329 -25.44 2.44 -7.26
C ASN A 329 -25.31 2.25 -8.79
N GLU A 330 -24.20 2.69 -9.39
CA GLU A 330 -24.09 2.96 -10.83
C GLU A 330 -23.01 2.11 -11.52
N PHE A 331 -23.15 0.78 -11.54
CA PHE A 331 -22.39 -0.09 -12.48
C PHE A 331 -22.86 -1.55 -12.43
N ASN A 332 -22.68 -2.30 -13.52
CA ASN A 332 -22.99 -3.73 -13.56
C ASN A 332 -21.91 -4.55 -12.84
N LEU A 333 -22.02 -4.63 -11.53
CA LEU A 333 -21.07 -5.34 -10.67
C LEU A 333 -20.91 -6.82 -11.04
N VAL A 334 -22.00 -7.50 -11.39
CA VAL A 334 -21.97 -8.93 -11.72
C VAL A 334 -21.11 -9.18 -12.94
N ALA A 335 -21.25 -8.36 -13.99
CA ALA A 335 -20.43 -8.45 -15.19
C ALA A 335 -18.95 -8.19 -14.89
N LEU A 336 -18.64 -7.17 -14.07
CA LEU A 336 -17.25 -6.85 -13.71
C LEU A 336 -16.59 -7.96 -12.90
N ILE A 337 -17.29 -8.57 -11.92
CA ILE A 337 -16.75 -9.69 -11.15
C ILE A 337 -16.47 -10.89 -12.06
N GLN A 338 -17.37 -11.17 -13.01
CA GLN A 338 -17.15 -12.27 -13.96
C GLN A 338 -15.90 -12.03 -14.83
N GLN A 339 -15.64 -10.78 -15.23
CA GLN A 339 -14.41 -10.43 -15.93
C GLN A 339 -13.18 -10.60 -15.03
N VAL A 340 -13.23 -10.19 -13.75
CA VAL A 340 -12.13 -10.41 -12.79
C VAL A 340 -11.77 -11.89 -12.67
N ILE A 341 -12.79 -12.75 -12.52
CA ILE A 341 -12.64 -14.21 -12.45
C ILE A 341 -11.93 -14.74 -13.70
N GLN A 342 -12.35 -14.28 -14.88
CA GLN A 342 -11.74 -14.68 -16.15
C GLN A 342 -10.29 -14.19 -16.28
N ILE A 343 -10.03 -12.92 -15.97
CA ILE A 343 -8.69 -12.30 -16.09
C ILE A 343 -7.69 -13.03 -15.19
N LEU A 344 -8.05 -13.26 -13.92
CA LEU A 344 -7.16 -13.87 -12.94
C LEU A 344 -7.18 -15.40 -12.97
N SER A 345 -7.95 -16.01 -13.88
CA SER A 345 -8.14 -17.46 -13.99
C SER A 345 -8.53 -18.12 -12.66
N LEU A 346 -9.44 -17.47 -11.92
CA LEU A 346 -9.94 -17.93 -10.62
C LEU A 346 -11.29 -18.65 -10.80
N ASN A 347 -11.74 -19.33 -9.75
CA ASN A 347 -13.14 -19.76 -9.66
C ASN A 347 -13.94 -18.90 -8.65
N ASN A 348 -15.27 -18.96 -8.74
CA ASN A 348 -16.17 -18.19 -7.88
C ASN A 348 -15.96 -18.49 -6.38
N GLU A 349 -15.74 -19.76 -6.05
CA GLU A 349 -15.63 -20.22 -4.66
C GLU A 349 -14.36 -19.68 -3.99
N GLU A 350 -13.23 -19.67 -4.70
CA GLU A 350 -11.94 -19.12 -4.25
C GLU A 350 -12.06 -17.64 -3.92
N ILE A 351 -12.64 -16.83 -4.83
CA ILE A 351 -12.81 -15.40 -4.59
C ILE A 351 -13.72 -15.15 -3.39
N LEU A 352 -14.85 -15.87 -3.26
CA LEU A 352 -15.78 -15.67 -2.16
C LEU A 352 -15.18 -16.05 -0.80
N LYS A 353 -14.45 -17.17 -0.73
CA LYS A 353 -13.73 -17.58 0.49
C LYS A 353 -12.69 -16.55 0.89
N ALA A 354 -11.81 -16.14 -0.04
CA ALA A 354 -10.78 -15.16 0.23
C ALA A 354 -11.35 -13.78 0.57
N SER A 355 -12.44 -13.35 -0.09
CA SER A 355 -13.14 -12.11 0.22
C SER A 355 -13.74 -12.13 1.63
N THR A 356 -14.26 -13.28 2.07
CA THR A 356 -14.79 -13.43 3.43
C THR A 356 -13.69 -13.30 4.48
N LEU A 357 -12.53 -13.93 4.23
CA LEU A 357 -11.35 -13.79 5.10
C LEU A 357 -10.88 -12.32 5.16
N LEU A 358 -10.80 -11.65 4.02
CA LEU A 358 -10.43 -10.24 3.94
C LEU A 358 -11.41 -9.34 4.70
N LEU A 359 -12.71 -9.57 4.57
CA LEU A 359 -13.73 -8.81 5.30
C LEU A 359 -13.64 -9.04 6.81
N ASN A 360 -13.37 -10.27 7.24
CA ASN A 360 -13.17 -10.58 8.65
C ASN A 360 -11.92 -9.88 9.19
N LEU A 361 -10.79 -9.94 8.46
CA LEU A 361 -9.59 -9.19 8.77
C LEU A 361 -9.88 -7.69 8.88
N ALA A 362 -10.54 -7.09 7.89
CA ALA A 362 -10.88 -5.66 7.92
C ALA A 362 -11.73 -5.28 9.14
N ARG A 363 -12.60 -6.17 9.62
CA ARG A 363 -13.41 -5.95 10.83
C ARG A 363 -12.60 -6.10 12.11
N SER A 364 -11.70 -7.07 12.18
CA SER A 364 -10.91 -7.39 13.37
C SER A 364 -9.55 -6.70 13.42
N PHE A 365 -9.10 -6.05 12.35
CA PHE A 365 -7.71 -5.58 12.19
C PHE A 365 -7.22 -4.78 13.38
N GLU A 366 -8.00 -3.78 13.82
CA GLU A 366 -7.62 -2.93 14.95
C GLU A 366 -7.60 -3.67 16.29
N ARG A 367 -8.40 -4.73 16.44
CA ARG A 367 -8.40 -5.57 17.64
C ARG A 367 -7.21 -6.52 17.63
N GLN A 368 -6.87 -7.04 16.45
CA GLN A 368 -5.76 -7.97 16.25
C GLN A 368 -4.40 -7.26 16.29
N TYR A 369 -4.34 -6.02 15.80
CA TYR A 369 -3.14 -5.20 15.70
C TYR A 369 -3.35 -3.81 16.33
N PRO A 370 -3.65 -3.71 17.65
CA PRO A 370 -4.05 -2.44 18.28
C PRO A 370 -2.96 -1.37 18.29
N ASN A 371 -1.69 -1.78 18.18
CA ASN A 371 -0.54 -0.87 18.25
C ASN A 371 0.09 -0.59 16.88
N LEU A 372 -0.46 -1.15 15.79
CA LEU A 372 0.03 -0.93 14.42
C LEU A 372 -0.86 0.12 13.76
N ASN A 373 -0.33 1.34 13.63
CA ASN A 373 -1.12 2.52 13.28
C ASN A 373 -0.68 3.16 11.96
N ASN A 374 0.42 2.72 11.35
CA ASN A 374 0.93 3.36 10.16
C ASN A 374 0.03 3.16 8.95
N LEU A 375 -0.65 2.01 8.87
CA LEU A 375 -1.70 1.80 7.87
C LEU A 375 -2.87 2.79 8.00
N ARG A 376 -3.23 3.23 9.22
CA ARG A 376 -4.35 4.18 9.42
C ARG A 376 -4.08 5.55 8.83
N LYS A 377 -2.82 5.96 8.68
CA LYS A 377 -2.49 7.25 8.04
C LYS A 377 -3.02 7.32 6.61
N PHE A 378 -3.14 6.17 5.92
CA PHE A 378 -3.73 6.06 4.58
C PHE A 378 -5.27 6.15 4.55
N SER A 379 -5.95 5.84 5.67
CA SER A 379 -7.43 5.82 5.68
C SER A 379 -8.03 7.23 5.70
N ALA A 380 -7.31 8.22 6.24
CA ALA A 380 -7.74 9.62 6.26
C ALA A 380 -7.92 10.19 4.84
N ASP A 381 -6.99 9.89 3.93
CA ASP A 381 -7.04 10.38 2.54
C ASP A 381 -8.19 9.74 1.76
N ILE A 382 -8.48 8.46 2.03
CA ILE A 382 -9.62 7.73 1.45
C ILE A 382 -10.94 8.35 1.93
N GLN A 383 -11.04 8.69 3.22
CA GLN A 383 -12.23 9.30 3.80
C GLN A 383 -12.51 10.70 3.23
N GLN A 384 -11.47 11.52 3.01
CA GLN A 384 -11.65 12.84 2.39
C GLN A 384 -12.23 12.76 0.97
N ILE A 385 -11.79 11.77 0.19
CA ILE A 385 -12.33 11.54 -1.17
C ILE A 385 -13.78 11.07 -1.10
N SER A 386 -14.12 10.17 -0.15
CA SER A 386 -15.50 9.72 0.05
C SER A 386 -16.46 10.82 0.52
N ALA A 387 -15.95 11.84 1.22
CA ALA A 387 -16.74 12.93 1.78
C ALA A 387 -16.88 14.14 0.84
N SER A 388 -16.21 14.10 -0.32
CA SER A 388 -16.32 15.12 -1.37
C SER A 388 -17.75 15.13 -1.91
N PRO A 389 -18.50 16.25 -1.86
CA PRO A 389 -19.84 16.30 -2.43
C PRO A 389 -19.76 15.99 -3.92
N SER A 390 -20.72 15.21 -4.42
CA SER A 390 -21.03 15.02 -5.84
C SER A 390 -21.51 16.33 -6.48
N SER A 391 -20.64 17.34 -6.55
CA SER A 391 -20.90 18.57 -7.31
C SER A 391 -20.41 18.40 -8.75
N SER A 392 -21.17 17.65 -9.53
CA SER A 392 -21.53 18.03 -10.90
C SER A 392 -22.45 16.95 -11.45
N SER A 393 -23.73 17.32 -11.57
CA SER A 393 -24.66 16.65 -12.46
C SER A 393 -24.02 16.57 -13.85
N LEU A 394 -23.54 15.40 -14.24
CA LEU A 394 -23.23 15.08 -15.62
C LEU A 394 -24.55 15.15 -16.40
N LYS A 395 -24.79 16.30 -17.05
CA LYS A 395 -25.66 16.29 -18.22
C LYS A 395 -24.93 15.47 -19.29
N PRO A 396 -25.56 14.46 -19.91
CA PRO A 396 -24.92 13.72 -20.98
C PRO A 396 -24.57 14.68 -22.12
N THR A 397 -23.27 14.83 -22.38
CA THR A 397 -22.78 15.59 -23.53
C THR A 397 -23.11 14.77 -24.78
N ASN A 398 -24.14 15.17 -25.51
CA ASN A 398 -24.46 14.65 -26.84
C ASN A 398 -23.28 14.86 -27.79
N GLN A 399 -22.39 13.87 -27.88
CA GLN A 399 -21.38 13.74 -28.94
C GLN A 399 -21.66 12.53 -29.84
N GLN A 400 -22.93 12.33 -30.25
CA GLN A 400 -23.29 11.40 -31.33
C GLN A 400 -24.33 11.94 -32.34
N GLN A 401 -24.50 13.27 -32.47
CA GLN A 401 -25.43 13.85 -33.49
C GLN A 401 -24.83 14.99 -34.33
N ARG A 402 -23.52 14.96 -34.61
CA ARG A 402 -22.89 15.85 -35.62
C ARG A 402 -22.07 15.09 -36.68
N ARG A 403 -22.61 13.97 -37.15
CA ARG A 403 -22.18 13.31 -38.40
C ARG A 403 -23.41 12.80 -39.17
N ALA A 404 -24.31 13.72 -39.48
CA ALA A 404 -25.38 13.56 -40.46
C ALA A 404 -25.92 14.95 -40.78
N ASN A 405 -25.15 15.70 -41.58
CA ASN A 405 -25.53 16.85 -42.41
C ASN A 405 -24.25 17.57 -42.81
N ASN A 406 -23.60 17.01 -43.83
CA ASN A 406 -22.92 17.71 -44.93
C ASN A 406 -22.57 16.67 -45.99
#